data_AF-A0AAV4G9P8-F1
#
_entry.id   AF-A0AAV4G9P8-F1
#
_cell.length_a   1.000
_cell.length_b   1.000
_cell.length_c   1.000
_cell.angle_alpha   90.00
_cell.angle_beta   90.00
_cell.angle_gamma   90.00
#
_symmetry.space_group_name_H-M   'P 1'
#
loop_
_entity.id
_entity.type
_entity.pdbx_description
1 polymer ?
#
loop_
_entity_poly.entity_id
_entity_poly.type
_entity_poly.pdbx_seq_one_letter_code
_entity_poly.pdbx_strand_id
1 'polypeptide(L)'
;MFITETWTPKYSYEPFPRSSGKGGGIGILYKNSLSSVLHFADKKQPVVTFETAIATLSISTCKITFVCIYRPPPSKNNKLKTSDFLCEFEEFLSSYDIKNKDTVFLGDFNVHFETENPDAIFMKNLLHDRLDSSVDSGFASWPRGRGFKTQPSTVQAPTGWVGVSIM
;
A
#
# COMPACT_ATOMS: atom_id res chain seq x y z
N MET A 1 20.31 -0.21 4.03
CA MET A 1 19.02 -0.03 4.72
C MET A 1 19.18 -0.60 6.11
N PHE A 2 19.26 0.29 7.11
CA PHE A 2 19.65 0.02 8.50
C PHE A 2 18.47 -0.42 9.38
N ILE A 3 17.63 -1.35 8.91
CA ILE A 3 16.47 -1.78 9.70
C ILE A 3 16.83 -2.87 10.72
N THR A 4 17.97 -3.56 10.61
CA THR A 4 18.27 -4.70 11.48
C THR A 4 18.90 -4.36 12.83
N GLU A 5 19.38 -3.13 13.06
CA GLU A 5 20.29 -2.83 14.18
C GLU A 5 19.62 -2.24 15.44
N THR A 6 18.32 -1.93 15.42
CA THR A 6 17.64 -1.26 16.56
C THR A 6 16.25 -1.81 16.91
N TRP A 7 15.92 -3.05 16.53
CA TRP A 7 14.60 -3.60 16.82
C TRP A 7 14.39 -4.00 18.28
N THR A 8 13.25 -3.58 18.83
CA THR A 8 12.75 -4.17 20.09
C THR A 8 12.41 -5.65 19.85
N PRO A 9 12.61 -6.56 20.84
CA PRO A 9 12.33 -8.00 20.70
C PRO A 9 10.89 -8.40 20.37
N LYS A 10 10.01 -7.43 20.09
CA LYS A 10 8.55 -7.59 19.96
C LYS A 10 8.06 -7.69 18.52
N TYR A 11 8.93 -7.47 17.53
CA TYR A 11 8.55 -7.44 16.12
C TYR A 11 9.50 -8.26 15.26
N SER A 12 8.96 -8.72 14.14
CA SER A 12 9.61 -9.51 13.11
C SER A 12 9.59 -8.72 11.81
N TYR A 13 10.55 -9.02 10.95
CA TYR A 13 10.75 -8.33 9.68
C TYR A 13 10.88 -9.35 8.56
N GLU A 14 10.04 -9.22 7.54
CA GLU A 14 10.07 -10.04 6.33
C GLU A 14 10.53 -9.20 5.13
N PRO A 15 11.73 -9.47 4.57
CA PRO A 15 12.27 -8.75 3.42
C PRO A 15 11.81 -9.33 2.08
N PHE A 16 11.35 -8.45 1.20
CA PHE A 16 11.06 -8.72 -0.22
C PHE A 16 12.02 -7.92 -1.09
N PRO A 17 13.29 -8.37 -1.25
CA PRO A 17 14.28 -7.64 -2.02
C PRO A 17 13.91 -7.59 -3.50
N ARG A 18 14.23 -6.46 -4.14
CA ARG A 18 14.13 -6.27 -5.59
C ARG A 18 14.89 -7.39 -6.32
N SER A 19 14.31 -7.90 -7.39
CA SER A 19 14.88 -9.00 -8.20
C SER A 19 16.20 -8.64 -8.89
N SER A 20 16.44 -7.36 -9.19
CA SER A 20 17.64 -6.89 -9.89
C SER A 20 18.03 -5.45 -9.51
N GLY A 21 19.30 -5.08 -9.70
CA GLY A 21 19.79 -3.72 -9.42
C GLY A 21 20.36 -3.53 -8.00
N LYS A 22 20.68 -2.28 -7.66
CA LYS A 22 21.23 -1.91 -6.34
C LYS A 22 20.16 -1.20 -5.50
N GLY A 23 19.86 -1.77 -4.33
CA GLY A 23 18.89 -1.20 -3.39
C GLY A 23 17.42 -1.33 -3.85
N GLY A 24 16.51 -0.93 -2.97
CA GLY A 24 15.07 -1.18 -3.10
C GLY A 24 14.64 -2.46 -2.39
N GLY A 25 13.44 -2.93 -2.71
CA GLY A 25 12.76 -3.97 -1.97
C GLY A 25 11.66 -3.40 -1.09
N ILE A 26 10.66 -4.24 -0.82
CA ILE A 26 9.63 -3.99 0.17
C ILE A 26 10.03 -4.72 1.45
N GLY A 27 9.77 -4.11 2.60
CA GLY A 27 9.97 -4.74 3.89
C GLY A 27 8.66 -4.72 4.68
N ILE A 28 8.21 -5.89 5.14
CA ILE A 28 7.03 -5.96 6.00
C ILE A 28 7.50 -6.14 7.44
N LEU A 29 7.07 -5.22 8.29
CA LEU A 29 7.36 -5.22 9.70
C LEU A 29 6.08 -5.48 10.48
N TYR A 30 6.10 -6.45 11.39
CA TYR A 30 4.91 -6.89 12.10
C TYR A 30 5.23 -7.36 13.52
N LYS A 31 4.23 -7.31 14.40
CA LYS A 31 4.38 -7.75 15.79
C LYS A 31 4.52 -9.28 15.85
N ASN A 32 5.41 -9.80 16.69
CA ASN A 32 5.67 -11.24 16.83
C ASN A 32 4.44 -12.06 17.20
N SER A 33 3.45 -11.44 17.86
CA SER A 33 2.17 -12.09 18.17
C SER A 33 1.33 -12.41 16.93
N LEU A 34 1.69 -11.87 15.76
CA LEU A 34 1.00 -12.10 14.49
C LEU A 34 1.67 -13.20 13.66
N SER A 35 2.85 -13.72 14.05
CA SER A 35 3.63 -14.63 13.21
C SER A 35 2.91 -15.94 12.86
N SER A 36 1.97 -16.42 13.69
CA SER A 36 1.20 -17.64 13.42
C SER A 36 -0.02 -17.40 12.52
N VAL A 37 -0.44 -16.15 12.36
CA VAL A 37 -1.66 -15.76 11.64
C VAL A 37 -1.36 -14.89 10.42
N LEU A 38 -0.10 -14.49 10.22
CA LEU A 38 0.35 -13.73 9.08
C LEU A 38 1.08 -14.66 8.11
N HIS A 39 0.57 -14.75 6.89
CA HIS A 39 1.11 -15.60 5.84
C HIS A 39 1.60 -14.75 4.67
N PHE A 40 2.82 -14.98 4.23
CA PHE A 40 3.37 -14.29 3.07
C PHE A 40 3.14 -15.13 1.82
N ALA A 41 2.69 -14.51 0.73
CA ALA A 41 2.59 -15.21 -0.54
C ALA A 41 3.99 -15.37 -1.16
N ASP A 42 4.17 -16.47 -1.89
CA ASP A 42 5.35 -16.64 -2.74
C ASP A 42 5.46 -15.47 -3.71
N LYS A 43 6.70 -15.10 -4.07
CA LYS A 43 6.97 -14.05 -5.04
C LYS A 43 6.22 -14.39 -6.34
N LYS A 44 5.16 -13.64 -6.62
CA LYS A 44 4.45 -13.73 -7.90
C LYS A 44 5.36 -13.26 -9.03
N GLN A 45 4.95 -13.65 -10.24
CA GLN A 45 5.51 -13.37 -11.56
C GLN A 45 6.38 -12.10 -11.64
N PRO A 46 7.45 -12.10 -12.45
CA PRO A 46 8.33 -10.94 -12.57
C PRO A 46 7.57 -9.75 -13.17
N VAL A 47 7.00 -8.92 -12.30
CA VAL A 47 6.59 -7.54 -12.61
C VAL A 47 7.85 -6.71 -12.78
N VAL A 48 7.96 -6.02 -13.92
CA VAL A 48 9.19 -5.30 -14.30
C VAL A 48 9.13 -3.87 -13.80
N THR A 49 7.93 -3.30 -13.77
CA THR A 49 7.73 -1.87 -13.52
C THR A 49 7.49 -1.51 -12.06
N PHE A 50 7.17 -2.49 -11.21
CA PHE A 50 6.98 -2.32 -9.76
C PHE A 50 7.38 -3.56 -8.97
N GLU A 51 7.61 -3.36 -7.68
CA GLU A 51 7.87 -4.39 -6.69
C GLU A 51 6.58 -4.70 -5.93
N THR A 52 6.41 -5.95 -5.51
CA THR A 52 5.23 -6.39 -4.75
C THR A 52 5.60 -7.27 -3.57
N ALA A 53 4.83 -7.11 -2.49
CA ALA A 53 4.81 -8.03 -1.36
C ALA A 53 3.36 -8.25 -0.93
N ILE A 54 2.97 -9.51 -0.73
CA ILE A 54 1.60 -9.86 -0.37
C ILE A 54 1.63 -10.59 0.96
N ALA A 55 0.84 -10.13 1.92
CA ALA A 55 0.69 -10.73 3.23
C ALA A 55 -0.79 -10.90 3.56
N THR A 56 -1.20 -12.09 3.98
CA THR A 56 -2.57 -12.37 4.40
C THR A 56 -2.60 -12.62 5.91
N LEU A 57 -3.33 -11.76 6.62
CA LEU A 57 -3.63 -11.91 8.04
C LEU A 57 -4.92 -12.72 8.20
N SER A 58 -4.83 -13.90 8.83
CA SER A 58 -5.95 -14.83 9.05
C SER A 58 -6.27 -14.98 10.53
N ILE A 59 -7.31 -14.31 11.01
CA ILE A 59 -7.76 -14.38 12.41
C ILE A 59 -9.16 -14.98 12.45
N SER A 60 -9.28 -16.21 12.95
CA SER A 60 -10.55 -16.96 12.97
C SER A 60 -11.15 -17.05 11.56
N THR A 61 -12.34 -16.51 11.33
CA THR A 61 -13.02 -16.47 10.03
C THR A 61 -12.68 -15.24 9.18
N CYS A 62 -11.95 -14.27 9.74
CA CYS A 62 -11.55 -13.06 9.04
C CYS A 62 -10.19 -13.26 8.36
N LYS A 63 -10.10 -12.88 7.07
CA LYS A 63 -8.86 -12.92 6.30
C LYS A 63 -8.66 -11.60 5.60
N ILE A 64 -7.64 -10.83 5.98
CA ILE A 64 -7.29 -9.56 5.31
C ILE A 64 -6.01 -9.76 4.51
N THR A 65 -6.05 -9.49 3.22
CA THR A 65 -4.88 -9.54 2.34
C THR A 65 -4.32 -8.15 2.11
N PHE A 66 -3.10 -7.92 2.53
CA PHE A 66 -2.32 -6.72 2.24
C PHE A 66 -1.53 -6.94 0.96
N VAL A 67 -1.70 -6.04 0.00
CA VAL A 67 -0.94 -6.01 -1.25
C VAL A 67 -0.11 -4.73 -1.25
N CYS A 68 1.17 -4.87 -0.88
CA CYS A 68 2.13 -3.79 -0.87
C CYS A 68 2.77 -3.64 -2.23
N ILE A 69 2.75 -2.42 -2.78
CA ILE A 69 3.26 -2.07 -4.10
C ILE A 69 4.28 -0.95 -3.95
N TYR A 70 5.45 -1.10 -4.56
CA TYR A 70 6.40 -0.01 -4.70
C TYR A 70 6.80 0.12 -6.15
N ARG A 71 6.44 1.24 -6.77
CA ARG A 71 6.87 1.53 -8.13
C ARG A 71 8.07 2.48 -8.08
N PRO A 72 9.26 2.08 -8.56
CA PRO A 72 10.41 2.97 -8.60
C PRO A 72 10.11 4.23 -9.44
N PRO A 73 10.57 5.42 -9.03
CA PRO A 73 10.33 6.64 -9.79
C PRO A 73 10.97 6.53 -11.19
N PRO A 74 10.32 7.05 -12.25
CA PRO A 74 10.91 7.09 -13.58
C PRO A 74 12.24 7.82 -13.56
N SER A 75 13.27 7.20 -14.12
CA SER A 75 14.58 7.84 -14.26
C SER A 75 15.20 7.51 -15.61
N LYS A 76 16.12 8.37 -16.06
CA LYS A 76 16.90 8.12 -17.29
C LYS A 76 17.65 6.79 -17.24
N ASN A 77 17.94 6.28 -16.04
CA ASN A 77 18.72 5.07 -15.82
C ASN A 77 17.86 3.80 -15.84
N ASN A 78 16.67 3.82 -15.24
CA ASN A 78 15.79 2.64 -15.22
C ASN A 78 14.90 2.52 -16.46
N LYS A 79 14.71 3.63 -17.21
CA LYS A 79 13.86 3.69 -18.42
C LYS A 79 12.42 3.21 -18.19
N LEU A 80 11.96 3.15 -16.94
CA LEU A 80 10.62 2.74 -16.59
C LEU A 80 9.65 3.85 -16.97
N LYS A 81 8.66 3.52 -17.81
CA LYS A 81 7.59 4.45 -18.18
C LYS A 81 6.40 4.28 -17.25
N THR A 82 5.60 5.33 -17.14
CA THR A 82 4.33 5.27 -16.40
C THR A 82 3.28 4.48 -17.16
N SER A 83 3.23 4.58 -18.48
CA SER A 83 2.35 3.76 -19.33
C SER A 83 2.53 2.26 -19.10
N ASP A 84 3.78 1.80 -19.06
CA ASP A 84 4.11 0.37 -18.93
C ASP A 84 3.69 -0.13 -17.54
N PHE A 85 3.91 0.71 -16.52
CA PHE A 85 3.43 0.44 -15.17
C PHE A 85 1.90 0.33 -15.11
N LEU A 86 1.17 1.27 -15.72
CA LEU A 86 -0.29 1.27 -15.68
C LEU A 86 -0.89 0.03 -16.35
N CYS A 87 -0.28 -0.43 -17.45
CA CYS A 87 -0.67 -1.66 -18.13
C CYS A 87 -0.42 -2.90 -17.27
N GLU A 88 0.80 -3.06 -16.73
CA GLU A 88 1.11 -4.17 -15.81
C GLU A 88 0.25 -4.13 -14.54
N PHE A 89 -0.06 -2.93 -14.04
CA PHE A 89 -0.87 -2.75 -12.84
C PHE A 89 -2.34 -3.08 -13.09
N GLU A 90 -2.91 -2.74 -14.25
CA GLU A 90 -4.27 -3.14 -14.63
C GLU A 90 -4.41 -4.66 -14.74
N GLU A 91 -3.45 -5.32 -15.39
CA GLU A 91 -3.39 -6.78 -15.48
C GLU A 91 -3.27 -7.42 -14.09
N PHE A 92 -2.39 -6.85 -13.25
CA PHE A 92 -2.22 -7.27 -11.88
C PHE A 92 -3.54 -7.15 -11.09
N LEU A 93 -4.21 -6.00 -11.12
CA LEU A 93 -5.51 -5.83 -10.46
C LEU A 93 -6.57 -6.81 -10.99
N SER A 94 -6.55 -7.10 -12.30
CA SER A 94 -7.47 -8.06 -12.93
C SER A 94 -7.22 -9.50 -12.46
N SER A 95 -5.99 -9.83 -12.04
CA SER A 95 -5.65 -11.14 -11.49
C SER A 95 -6.12 -11.35 -10.05
N TYR A 96 -6.52 -10.29 -9.36
CA TYR A 96 -7.12 -10.38 -8.03
C TYR A 96 -8.64 -10.32 -8.15
N ASP A 97 -9.31 -11.19 -7.42
CA ASP A 97 -10.74 -11.04 -7.18
C ASP A 97 -10.96 -9.96 -6.11
N ILE A 98 -10.67 -8.71 -6.49
CA ILE A 98 -10.78 -7.51 -5.64
C ILE A 98 -12.21 -7.31 -5.12
N LYS A 99 -13.19 -7.94 -5.79
CA LYS A 99 -14.59 -7.94 -5.37
C LYS A 99 -14.84 -8.70 -4.07
N ASN A 100 -13.93 -9.62 -3.68
CA ASN A 100 -13.92 -10.21 -2.35
C ASN A 100 -13.21 -9.24 -1.37
N LYS A 101 -14.04 -8.58 -0.57
CA LYS A 101 -13.87 -7.28 0.10
C LYS A 101 -12.75 -7.14 1.15
N ASP A 102 -11.87 -8.12 1.28
CA ASP A 102 -10.86 -8.14 2.34
C ASP A 102 -9.43 -7.96 1.79
N THR A 103 -9.25 -7.10 0.78
CA THR A 103 -7.93 -6.76 0.22
C THR A 103 -7.62 -5.28 0.41
N VAL A 104 -6.45 -4.98 0.96
CA VAL A 104 -5.93 -3.63 1.17
C VAL A 104 -4.70 -3.42 0.28
N PHE A 105 -4.79 -2.51 -0.67
CA PHE A 105 -3.65 -2.07 -1.47
C PHE A 105 -2.92 -0.95 -0.74
N LEU A 106 -1.62 -1.12 -0.55
CA LEU A 106 -0.73 -0.17 0.12
C LEU A 106 0.46 0.09 -0.78
N GLY A 107 1.02 1.30 -0.76
CA GLY A 107 2.21 1.53 -1.56
C GLY A 107 2.54 2.97 -1.87
N ASP A 108 3.72 3.13 -2.45
CA ASP A 108 4.14 4.32 -3.16
C ASP A 108 4.20 4.02 -4.67
N PHE A 109 3.24 4.60 -5.38
CA PHE A 109 3.10 4.44 -6.82
C PHE A 109 3.98 5.43 -7.59
N ASN A 110 4.61 6.43 -6.95
CA ASN A 110 5.36 7.49 -7.61
C ASN A 110 4.62 8.11 -8.82
N VAL A 111 3.30 8.30 -8.67
CA VAL A 111 2.42 8.97 -9.64
C VAL A 111 1.79 10.18 -8.95
N HIS A 112 1.88 11.35 -9.58
CA HIS A 112 1.23 12.56 -9.07
C HIS A 112 -0.26 12.54 -9.38
N PHE A 113 -1.05 11.96 -8.48
CA PHE A 113 -2.50 11.80 -8.62
C PHE A 113 -3.25 13.11 -8.81
N GLU A 114 -2.80 14.23 -8.24
CA GLU A 114 -3.54 15.51 -8.33
C GLU A 114 -3.39 16.23 -9.68
N THR A 115 -2.69 15.63 -10.64
CA THR A 115 -2.49 16.21 -11.98
C THR A 115 -3.58 15.77 -12.96
N GLU A 116 -3.77 16.57 -14.01
CA GLU A 116 -4.66 16.26 -15.15
C GLU A 116 -3.90 15.59 -16.31
N ASN A 117 -2.72 15.03 -16.05
CA ASN A 117 -2.02 14.28 -17.08
C ASN A 117 -2.77 12.97 -17.41
N PRO A 118 -2.63 12.42 -18.63
CA PRO A 118 -3.34 11.22 -19.04
C PRO A 118 -3.11 10.02 -18.12
N ASP A 119 -1.88 9.85 -17.61
CA ASP A 119 -1.51 8.74 -16.73
C ASP A 119 -2.23 8.80 -15.37
N ALA A 120 -2.34 9.99 -14.76
CA ALA A 120 -3.03 10.19 -13.50
C ALA A 120 -4.55 10.02 -13.66
N ILE A 121 -5.11 10.47 -14.78
CA ILE A 121 -6.52 10.25 -15.12
C ILE A 121 -6.79 8.75 -15.29
N PHE A 122 -5.93 8.05 -16.04
CA PHE A 122 -6.06 6.60 -16.25
C PHE A 122 -5.99 5.84 -14.92
N MET A 123 -5.00 6.14 -14.08
CA MET A 123 -4.86 5.52 -12.76
C MET A 123 -6.09 5.75 -11.87
N LYS A 124 -6.65 6.97 -11.85
CA LYS A 124 -7.88 7.27 -11.09
C LYS A 124 -9.06 6.43 -11.56
N ASN A 125 -9.28 6.37 -12.87
CA ASN A 125 -10.37 5.59 -13.46
C ASN A 125 -10.20 4.10 -13.14
N LEU A 126 -8.99 3.57 -13.31
CA LEU A 126 -8.66 2.18 -12.98
C LEU A 126 -8.96 1.85 -11.51
N LEU A 127 -8.55 2.72 -10.58
CA LEU A 127 -8.82 2.52 -9.16
C LEU A 127 -10.31 2.62 -8.84
N HIS A 128 -11.02 3.61 -9.39
CA HIS A 128 -12.45 3.78 -9.19
C HIS A 128 -13.25 2.57 -9.70
N ASP A 129 -12.97 2.11 -10.92
CA ASP A 129 -13.70 1.01 -11.53
C ASP A 129 -13.46 -0.32 -10.80
N ARG A 130 -12.23 -0.53 -10.31
CA ARG A 130 -11.81 -1.80 -9.70
C ARG A 130 -12.01 -1.86 -8.18
N LEU A 131 -11.96 -0.74 -7.46
CA LEU A 131 -12.04 -0.69 -6.00
C LEU A 131 -13.37 -0.10 -5.48
N ASP A 132 -13.90 0.94 -6.13
CA ASP A 132 -15.08 1.68 -5.62
C ASP A 132 -16.43 1.10 -6.09
N SER A 133 -16.44 0.16 -7.03
CA SER A 133 -17.68 -0.51 -7.50
C SER A 133 -18.37 -1.41 -6.45
N SER A 134 -17.96 -1.33 -5.18
CA SER A 134 -18.57 -2.03 -4.03
C SER A 134 -19.22 -1.12 -2.98
N VAL A 135 -19.22 0.20 -3.17
CA VAL A 135 -19.89 1.13 -2.24
C VAL A 135 -21.29 1.48 -2.78
N ASP A 136 -22.31 0.75 -2.30
CA ASP A 136 -23.69 1.24 -2.35
C ASP A 136 -23.75 2.57 -1.59
N SER A 137 -24.06 3.65 -2.33
CA SER A 137 -24.60 4.95 -1.89
C SER A 137 -24.29 5.38 -0.45
N GLY A 138 -23.21 6.13 -0.23
CA GLY A 138 -22.92 6.65 1.10
C GLY A 138 -21.80 7.66 1.27
N PHE A 139 -21.30 8.33 0.23
CA PHE A 139 -20.42 9.48 0.43
C PHE A 139 -21.26 10.75 0.65
N ALA A 140 -21.71 10.93 1.90
CA ALA A 140 -22.12 12.25 2.36
C ALA A 140 -20.94 13.21 2.22
N SER A 141 -21.13 14.27 1.44
CA SER A 141 -20.18 15.36 1.24
C SER A 141 -19.66 15.90 2.57
N TRP A 142 -18.34 15.89 2.76
CA TRP A 142 -17.69 16.58 3.87
C TRP A 142 -17.86 18.09 3.72
N PRO A 143 -18.48 18.81 4.69
CA PRO A 143 -18.66 20.25 4.56
C PRO A 143 -17.29 20.94 4.66
N ARG A 144 -16.91 21.67 3.61
CA ARG A 144 -15.75 22.57 3.65
C ARG A 144 -16.10 23.80 4.50
N GLY A 145 -15.35 24.00 5.58
CA GLY A 145 -15.22 25.29 6.26
C GLY A 145 -15.90 25.39 7.62
N ARG A 146 -15.09 25.27 8.68
CA ARG A 146 -15.10 26.18 9.84
C ARG A 146 -13.84 25.92 10.66
N GLY A 147 -13.00 26.95 10.80
CA GLY A 147 -11.76 26.89 11.56
C GLY A 147 -12.02 26.55 13.03
N PHE A 148 -11.25 25.60 13.55
CA PHE A 148 -11.20 25.33 14.98
C PHE A 148 -10.35 26.39 15.67
N LYS A 149 -11.00 27.28 16.44
CA LYS A 149 -10.32 28.06 17.47
C LYS A 149 -9.98 27.12 18.63
N THR A 150 -8.70 26.99 18.96
CA THR A 150 -8.23 26.27 20.13
C THR A 150 -8.65 27.00 21.41
N GLN A 151 -9.36 26.32 22.30
CA GLN A 151 -9.31 26.62 23.73
C GLN A 151 -8.52 25.51 24.44
N PRO A 152 -7.70 25.85 25.45
CA PRO A 152 -6.90 24.86 26.15
C PRO A 152 -7.74 24.18 27.22
N SER A 153 -7.99 22.88 27.06
CA SER A 153 -8.38 22.03 28.18
C SER A 153 -7.55 20.75 28.16
N THR A 154 -6.87 20.54 29.28
CA THR A 154 -6.02 19.40 29.59
C THR A 154 -6.85 18.12 29.60
N VAL A 155 -6.65 17.25 28.61
CA VAL A 155 -7.15 15.87 28.63
C VAL A 155 -6.04 14.96 28.11
N GLN A 156 -5.63 13.99 28.95
CA GLN A 156 -4.65 12.95 28.61
C GLN A 156 -5.07 12.19 27.35
N ALA A 157 -4.14 12.06 26.40
CA ALA A 157 -4.33 11.27 25.20
C ALA A 157 -4.25 9.76 25.52
N PRO A 158 -5.17 8.93 25.02
CA PRO A 158 -5.00 7.48 25.02
C PRO A 158 -3.85 7.09 24.08
N THR A 159 -2.97 6.23 24.57
CA THR A 159 -1.89 5.61 23.82
C THR A 159 -2.44 4.67 22.75
N GLY A 160 -2.29 5.03 21.47
CA GLY A 160 -2.77 4.16 20.39
C GLY A 160 -2.72 4.75 18.98
N TRP A 161 -1.70 5.53 18.63
CA TRP A 161 -1.50 5.99 17.24
C TRP A 161 -0.31 5.24 16.63
N VAL A 162 -0.58 4.38 15.66
CA VAL A 162 0.45 3.81 14.78
C VAL A 162 0.36 4.56 13.47
N GLY A 163 1.30 5.49 13.25
CA GLY A 163 1.51 6.11 11.96
C GLY A 163 2.28 5.17 11.06
N VAL A 164 1.75 4.90 9.87
CA VAL A 164 2.53 4.31 8.78
C VAL A 164 3.28 5.47 8.11
N SER A 165 4.57 5.57 8.37
CA SER A 165 5.46 6.48 7.64
C SER A 165 6.05 5.71 6.48
N ILE A 166 5.70 6.14 5.27
CA ILE A 166 6.39 5.74 4.04
C ILE A 166 7.53 6.75 3.89
N MET A 167 8.77 6.29 4.01
CA MET A 167 9.98 7.06 3.67
C MET A 167 10.39 6.76 2.23
#